data_AF-A0A4Y2EZA1-F1
#
_entry.id   AF-A0A4Y2EZA1-F1
#
_cell.length_a   1.000
_cell.length_b   1.000
_cell.length_c   1.000
_cell.angle_alpha   90.00
_cell.angle_beta   90.00
_cell.angle_gamma   90.00
#
_symmetry.space_group_name_H-M   'P 1'
#
loop_
_entity.id
_entity.type
_entity.pdbx_description
1 polymer ?
#
loop_
_entity_poly.entity_id
_entity_poly.type
_entity_poly.pdbx_seq_one_letter_code
_entity_poly.pdbx_strand_id
1 'polypeptide(L)'
;MCLYSTEIFVMIWLNAQTAADAPLNDPMVLESLRMCEKCDSEVSRAPLLIFNRHVLFLTEEAIRFPLFSKEVLDSERKKIVASLMKYKAHEK
;
A
#
# COMPACT_ATOMS: atom_id res chain seq x y z
N MET A 1 -13.60 6.92 -14.40
CA MET A 1 -12.82 5.80 -13.81
C MET A 1 -11.54 6.27 -13.10
N CYS A 2 -10.64 7.02 -13.73
CA CYS A 2 -9.32 7.38 -13.14
C CYS A 2 -9.38 8.22 -11.83
N LEU A 3 -10.20 9.28 -11.79
CA LEU A 3 -10.37 10.09 -10.57
C LEU A 3 -11.03 9.30 -9.44
N TYR A 4 -12.09 8.55 -9.77
CA TYR A 4 -12.86 7.73 -8.82
C TYR A 4 -12.00 6.65 -8.14
N SER A 5 -11.11 5.97 -8.88
CA SER A 5 -10.20 4.98 -8.30
C SER A 5 -9.21 5.63 -7.33
N THR A 6 -8.67 6.80 -7.69
CA THR A 6 -7.74 7.55 -6.84
C THR A 6 -8.42 8.02 -5.56
N GLU A 7 -9.65 8.54 -5.67
CA GLU A 7 -10.48 8.96 -4.53
C GLU A 7 -10.74 7.80 -3.56
N ILE A 8 -11.02 6.60 -4.06
CA ILE A 8 -11.24 5.41 -3.22
C ILE A 8 -9.99 5.06 -2.41
N PHE A 9 -8.81 5.02 -3.04
CA PHE A 9 -7.57 4.64 -2.34
C PHE A 9 -7.18 5.70 -1.29
N VAL A 10 -7.32 6.98 -1.64
CA VAL A 10 -7.08 8.09 -0.71
C VAL A 10 -8.08 8.04 0.44
N MET A 11 -9.35 7.75 0.19
CA MET A 11 -10.36 7.57 1.25
C MET A 11 -10.01 6.42 2.19
N ILE A 12 -9.55 5.29 1.67
CA ILE A 12 -9.13 4.14 2.48
C ILE A 12 -7.95 4.51 3.40
N TRP A 13 -7.01 5.32 2.91
CA TRP A 13 -5.92 5.87 3.72
C TRP A 13 -6.41 6.89 4.76
N LEU A 14 -7.30 7.80 4.37
CA LEU A 14 -7.85 8.84 5.26
C LEU A 14 -8.76 8.26 6.35
N ASN A 15 -9.42 7.15 6.08
CA ASN A 15 -10.26 6.43 7.03
C ASN A 15 -9.47 5.50 7.95
N ALA A 16 -8.15 5.39 7.77
CA ALA A 16 -7.32 4.65 8.71
C ALA A 16 -7.34 5.31 10.08
N GLN A 17 -7.34 4.50 11.13
CA GLN A 17 -7.50 5.00 12.49
C GLN A 17 -6.32 5.89 12.93
N THR A 18 -5.13 5.61 12.41
CA THR A 18 -3.96 6.47 12.56
C THR A 18 -3.19 6.56 11.25
N ALA A 19 -2.35 7.59 11.11
CA ALA A 19 -1.43 7.69 9.98
C ALA A 19 -0.46 6.49 9.90
N ALA A 20 -0.15 5.86 11.03
CA ALA A 20 0.69 4.66 11.08
C ALA A 20 0.01 3.44 10.45
N ASP A 21 -1.32 3.38 10.53
CA ASP A 21 -2.13 2.26 10.03
C ASP A 21 -2.52 2.44 8.55
N ALA A 22 -2.44 3.65 8.00
CA ALA A 22 -2.88 3.93 6.64
C ALA A 22 -2.24 3.00 5.58
N PRO A 23 -0.91 2.75 5.59
CA PRO A 23 -0.30 1.84 4.62
C PRO A 23 -0.64 0.37 4.84
N LEU A 24 -1.22 -0.01 5.99
CA LEU A 24 -1.66 -1.39 6.24
C LEU A 24 -2.90 -1.77 5.41
N ASN A 25 -3.62 -0.78 4.89
CA ASN A 25 -4.77 -1.00 4.03
C ASN A 25 -4.38 -1.35 2.59
N ASP A 26 -3.16 -0.99 2.16
CA ASP A 26 -2.69 -1.19 0.78
C ASP A 26 -2.69 -2.65 0.32
N PRO A 27 -2.21 -3.63 1.11
CA PRO A 27 -2.28 -5.04 0.73
C PRO A 27 -3.71 -5.53 0.46
N MET A 28 -4.67 -5.13 1.29
CA MET A 28 -6.08 -5.50 1.14
C MET A 28 -6.69 -4.90 -0.14
N VAL A 29 -6.34 -3.64 -0.44
CA VAL A 29 -6.73 -2.97 -1.69
C VAL A 29 -6.16 -3.72 -2.89
N LEU A 30 -4.86 -4.04 -2.87
CA LEU A 30 -4.20 -4.77 -3.94
C LEU A 30 -4.83 -6.14 -4.18
N GLU A 31 -5.14 -6.87 -3.10
CA GLU A 31 -5.80 -8.18 -3.19
C GLU A 31 -7.19 -8.05 -3.85
N SER A 32 -7.99 -7.06 -3.43
CA SER A 32 -9.30 -6.79 -4.00
C SER A 32 -9.21 -6.47 -5.50
N LEU A 33 -8.23 -5.64 -5.91
CA LEU A 33 -8.01 -5.32 -7.31
C LEU A 33 -7.56 -6.53 -8.15
N ARG A 34 -6.73 -7.41 -7.57
CA ARG A 34 -6.34 -8.67 -8.22
C ARG A 34 -7.49 -9.66 -8.33
N MET A 35 -8.42 -9.66 -7.38
CA MET A 35 -9.66 -10.44 -7.51
C MET A 35 -10.53 -9.88 -8.64
N CYS A 36 -10.69 -8.56 -8.73
CA CYS A 36 -11.39 -7.92 -9.84
C CYS A 36 -10.73 -8.25 -11.19
N GLU A 37 -9.40 -8.27 -11.26
CA GLU A 37 -8.66 -8.63 -12.48
C GLU A 37 -8.97 -10.03 -13.00
N LYS A 38 -9.19 -11.00 -12.09
CA LYS A 38 -9.59 -12.35 -12.46
C LYS A 38 -11.01 -12.42 -13.04
N CYS A 39 -11.87 -11.49 -12.65
CA CYS A 39 -13.24 -11.40 -13.15
C CYS A 39 -13.34 -10.59 -14.44
N ASP A 40 -12.69 -9.43 -14.47
CA ASP A 40 -12.66 -8.50 -15.61
C ASP A 40 -11.35 -7.72 -15.59
N SER A 41 -10.43 -8.13 -16.48
CA SER A 41 -9.11 -7.52 -16.59
C SER A 41 -9.13 -6.14 -17.25
N GLU A 42 -10.14 -5.82 -18.06
CA GLU A 42 -10.25 -4.49 -18.66
C GLU A 42 -10.65 -3.45 -17.61
N VAL A 43 -11.55 -3.84 -16.71
CA VAL A 43 -12.01 -2.98 -15.60
C VAL A 43 -10.92 -2.82 -14.54
N SER A 44 -10.16 -3.87 -14.19
CA SER A 44 -9.13 -3.80 -13.15
C SER A 44 -7.86 -3.06 -13.59
N ARG A 45 -7.58 -2.98 -14.89
CA ARG A 45 -6.32 -2.45 -15.42
C ARG A 45 -6.04 -1.00 -14.99
N ALA A 46 -7.03 -0.12 -15.11
CA ALA A 46 -6.86 1.29 -14.76
C ALA A 46 -6.68 1.50 -13.24
N PRO A 47 -7.53 0.93 -12.35
CA PRO A 47 -7.31 0.94 -10.91
C PRO A 47 -5.96 0.37 -10.47
N LEU A 48 -5.53 -0.77 -11.03
CA LEU A 48 -4.22 -1.38 -10.72
C LEU A 48 -3.06 -0.46 -11.11
N LEU A 49 -3.13 0.17 -12.28
CA LEU A 49 -2.11 1.13 -12.71
C LEU A 49 -2.01 2.33 -11.75
N ILE A 50 -3.15 2.85 -11.30
CA ILE A 50 -3.21 3.98 -10.36
C ILE A 50 -2.69 3.55 -9.00
N PHE A 51 -3.09 2.39 -8.51
CA PHE A 51 -2.62 1.84 -7.24
C PHE A 51 -1.10 1.63 -7.26
N ASN A 52 -0.56 1.05 -8.34
CA ASN A 52 0.88 0.90 -8.49
C ASN A 52 1.61 2.26 -8.50
N ARG A 53 1.03 3.29 -9.15
CA ARG A 53 1.58 4.66 -9.09
C ARG A 53 1.54 5.20 -7.66
N HIS A 54 0.43 5.05 -6.95
CA HIS A 54 0.30 5.46 -5.56
C HIS A 54 1.41 4.84 -4.70
N VAL A 55 1.60 3.52 -4.79
CA VAL A 55 2.66 2.80 -4.06
C VAL A 55 4.06 3.27 -4.47
N LEU A 56 4.31 3.51 -5.76
CA LEU A 56 5.59 4.01 -6.27
C LEU A 56 5.90 5.44 -5.82
N PHE A 57 4.88 6.27 -5.58
CA PHE A 57 5.03 7.64 -5.10
C PHE A 57 4.96 7.76 -3.57
N LEU A 58 4.88 6.64 -2.84
CA LEU A 58 5.04 6.67 -1.40
C LEU A 58 6.45 7.13 -1.04
N THR A 59 6.53 8.23 -0.29
CA THR A 59 7.78 8.71 0.30
C THR A 59 8.42 7.62 1.18
N GLU A 60 9.74 7.63 1.31
CA GLU A 60 10.45 6.74 2.26
C GLU A 60 9.91 6.87 3.69
N GLU A 61 9.45 8.07 4.08
CA GLU A 61 8.76 8.34 5.34
C GLU A 61 7.47 7.52 5.46
N ALA A 62 6.59 7.58 4.45
CA ALA A 62 5.30 6.89 4.48
C ALA A 62 5.44 5.37 4.55
N ILE A 63 6.46 4.80 3.89
CA ILE A 63 6.73 3.35 3.94
C ILE A 63 7.19 2.91 5.35
N ARG A 64 7.70 3.82 6.18
CA ARG A 64 8.09 3.55 7.57
C ARG A 64 6.93 3.67 8.57
N PHE A 65 5.79 4.23 8.18
CA PHE A 65 4.63 4.42 9.07
C PHE A 65 4.12 3.14 9.75
N PRO A 66 4.06 1.97 9.07
CA PRO A 66 3.67 0.72 9.71
C PRO A 66 4.55 0.32 10.91
N LEU A 67 5.80 0.81 10.99
CA LEU A 67 6.68 0.54 12.12
C LEU A 67 6.16 1.17 13.42
N PHE A 68 5.33 2.20 13.33
CA PHE A 68 4.75 2.90 14.47
C PHE A 68 3.31 2.46 14.78
N SER A 69 2.74 1.57 13.98
CA SER A 69 1.41 1.02 14.20
C SER A 69 1.41 0.08 15.41
N LYS A 70 0.30 0.12 16.16
CA LYS A 70 0.01 -0.84 17.24
C LYS A 70 -0.56 -2.17 16.71
N GLU A 71 -1.09 -2.15 15.48
CA GLU A 71 -1.66 -3.33 14.81
C GLU A 71 -0.56 -4.25 14.26
N VAL A 72 0.66 -3.73 14.07
CA VAL A 72 1.81 -4.51 13.57
C VAL A 72 2.54 -5.19 14.73
N LEU A 73 2.59 -6.52 14.70
CA LEU A 73 3.31 -7.31 15.70
C LEU A 73 4.82 -7.10 15.61
N ASP A 74 5.53 -7.26 16.72
CA ASP A 74 7.00 -7.12 16.75
C ASP A 74 7.73 -8.03 15.76
N SER A 75 7.19 -9.23 15.52
CA SER A 75 7.75 -10.18 14.55
C SER A 75 7.61 -9.68 13.11
N GLU A 76 6.49 -9.01 12.79
CA GLU A 76 6.22 -8.41 11.47
C GLU A 76 7.03 -7.14 11.29
N ARG A 77 7.10 -6.28 12.33
CA ARG A 77 7.93 -5.09 12.35
C ARG A 77 9.38 -5.41 12.01
N LYS A 78 9.94 -6.49 12.59
CA LYS A 78 11.28 -6.99 12.26
C LYS A 78 11.44 -7.39 10.79
N LYS A 79 10.42 -8.03 10.19
CA LYS A 79 10.43 -8.40 8.76
C LYS A 79 10.37 -7.16 7.85
N ILE A 80 9.58 -6.17 8.23
CA ILE A 80 9.49 -4.89 7.50
C ILE A 80 10.86 -4.19 7.53
N VAL A 81 11.49 -4.06 8.70
CA VAL A 81 12.84 -3.50 8.83
C VAL A 81 13.86 -4.26 7.98
N ALA A 82 13.87 -5.59 8.05
CA ALA A 82 14.79 -6.40 7.25
C ALA A 82 14.62 -6.16 5.74
N SER A 83 13.38 -6.04 5.28
CA SER A 83 13.06 -5.77 3.87
C SER A 83 13.52 -4.38 3.43
N LEU A 84 13.29 -3.37 4.27
CA LEU A 84 13.77 -1.99 4.03
C LEU A 84 15.29 -1.91 3.98
N MET A 85 15.99 -2.60 4.88
CA MET A 85 17.45 -2.62 4.90
C MET A 85 18.03 -3.33 3.66
N LYS A 86 17.36 -4.39 3.18
CA LYS A 86 17.73 -5.05 1.93
C LYS A 86 17.57 -4.12 0.74
N TYR A 87 16.45 -3.39 0.66
CA TYR A 87 16.21 -2.41 -0.40
C TYR A 87 17.30 -1.33 -0.43
N LYS A 88 17.60 -0.73 0.72
CA LYS A 88 18.65 0.30 0.86
C LYS A 88 20.05 -0.21 0.49
N ALA A 89 20.33 -1.49 0.68
CA ALA A 89 21.60 -2.09 0.28
C ALA A 89 21.73 -2.24 -1.25
N HIS A 90 20.62 -2.27 -1.99
CA HIS A 90 20.58 -2.37 -3.45
C HIS A 90 20.53 -1.01 -4.16
N GLU A 91 20.34 0.09 -3.43
CA GLU A 91 20.41 1.47 -3.97
C GLU A 91 21.83 2.05 -4.00
N LYS A 92 22.82 1.34 -3.44
CA LYS A 92 24.25 1.68 -3.50
C LYS A 92 24.95 0.96 -4.65
#